data_AF-R8GZW8-F1
#
_entry.id   AF-R8GZW8-F1
#
_cell.length_a   1.000
_cell.length_b   1.000
_cell.length_c   1.000
_cell.angle_alpha   90.00
_cell.angle_beta   90.00
_cell.angle_gamma   90.00
#
_symmetry.space_group_name_H-M   'P 1'
#
loop_
_entity.id
_entity.type
_entity.pdbx_description
1 polymer ?
#
loop_
_entity_poly.entity_id
_entity_poly.type
_entity_poly.pdbx_seq_one_letter_code
_entity_poly.pdbx_strand_id
1 'polypeptide(L)' 'MDNKNIADLKSFGKTGGYIGRLSDFVPDGGWTDVPDPYYTGNFQEVYDLVTEGCAKLVAFIRNEQGI' A
#
# COMPACT_ATOMS: atom_id res chain seq x y z
N MET A 1 2.93 2.07 3.21
CA MET A 1 3.27 0.63 3.14
C MET A 1 2.78 -0.08 4.39
N ASP A 2 2.96 0.54 5.54
CA ASP A 2 2.50 0.07 6.84
C ASP A 2 1.65 1.15 7.56
N ASN A 3 1.14 0.79 8.74
CA ASN A 3 0.39 1.70 9.62
C ASN A 3 1.22 2.88 10.16
N LYS A 4 2.52 2.70 10.37
CA LYS A 4 3.40 3.76 10.87
C LYS A 4 3.51 4.89 9.85
N ASN A 5 3.68 4.55 8.56
CA ASN A 5 3.73 5.55 7.50
C ASN A 5 2.44 6.38 7.45
N ILE A 6 1.28 5.75 7.67
CA ILE A 6 -0.01 6.46 7.69
C ILE A 6 -0.10 7.40 8.89
N ALA A 7 0.35 6.98 10.07
CA ALA A 7 0.39 7.84 11.25
C ALA A 7 1.31 9.05 11.04
N ASP A 8 2.50 8.81 10.48
CA ASP A 8 3.48 9.86 10.18
C ASP A 8 2.93 10.84 9.14
N LEU A 9 2.33 10.36 8.04
CA LEU A 9 1.70 11.20 7.02
C LEU A 9 0.56 12.05 7.58
N LYS A 10 -0.28 11.48 8.46
CA LYS A 10 -1.35 12.22 9.13
C LYS A 10 -0.80 13.31 10.07
N SER A 11 0.38 13.10 10.65
CA SER A 11 1.02 14.09 11.53
C SER A 11 1.50 15.34 10.78
N PHE A 12 1.80 15.23 9.47
CA PHE A 12 2.19 16.37 8.63
C PHE A 12 1.01 17.29 8.25
N GLY A 13 -0.22 16.93 8.62
CA GLY A 13 -1.42 17.73 8.37
C GLY A 13 -2.30 17.19 7.25
N LYS A 14 -3.38 17.91 6.94
CA LYS A 14 -4.34 17.49 5.91
C LYS A 14 -3.78 17.74 4.52
N THR A 15 -3.85 16.72 3.67
CA THR A 15 -3.61 16.83 2.22
C THR A 15 -4.94 16.74 1.48
N GLY A 16 -5.00 17.30 0.27
CA GLY A 16 -6.19 17.20 -0.60
C GLY A 16 -6.30 15.88 -1.36
N GLY A 17 -5.37 14.94 -1.16
CA GLY A 17 -5.30 13.67 -1.87
C GLY A 17 -5.78 12.49 -1.02
N TYR A 18 -6.04 11.36 -1.68
CA TYR A 18 -6.28 10.09 -1.00
C TYR A 18 -4.99 9.58 -0.34
N ILE A 19 -5.08 9.20 0.93
CA ILE A 19 -4.01 8.54 1.68
C ILE A 19 -4.53 7.17 2.13
N GLY A 20 -3.91 6.11 1.63
CA GLY A 20 -4.20 4.72 2.00
C GLY A 20 -2.95 3.85 1.93
N ARG A 21 -3.03 2.65 2.47
CA ARG A 21 -1.99 1.61 2.38
C ARG A 21 -2.19 0.81 1.10
N LEU A 22 -1.15 0.12 0.69
CA LEU A 22 -1.24 -0.74 -0.49
C LEU A 22 -2.18 -1.93 -0.26
N SER A 23 -2.21 -2.46 0.96
CA SER A 23 -3.13 -3.52 1.41
C SER A 23 -4.60 -3.11 1.34
N ASP A 24 -4.92 -1.81 1.41
CA ASP A 24 -6.31 -1.35 1.32
C ASP A 24 -6.93 -1.67 -0.07
N PHE A 25 -6.09 -1.94 -1.08
CA PHE A 25 -6.52 -2.38 -2.41
C PHE A 25 -6.53 -3.91 -2.58
N VAL A 26 -6.11 -4.66 -1.56
CA VAL A 26 -6.01 -6.13 -1.59
C VAL A 26 -6.73 -6.74 -0.38
N PRO A 27 -8.07 -6.54 -0.23
CA PRO A 27 -8.80 -6.98 0.95
C PRO A 27 -8.74 -8.50 1.17
N ASP A 28 -8.55 -9.28 0.11
CA ASP A 28 -8.47 -10.74 0.15
C ASP A 28 -7.01 -11.27 0.22
N GLY A 29 -6.00 -10.40 0.27
CA GLY A 29 -4.59 -10.77 0.19
C GLY A 29 -4.02 -11.40 1.46
N GLY A 30 -4.72 -11.27 2.59
CA GLY A 30 -4.29 -11.86 3.87
C GLY A 30 -3.11 -11.14 4.55
N TRP A 31 -2.70 -9.98 4.03
CA TRP A 31 -1.65 -9.14 4.60
C TRP A 31 -2.17 -7.72 4.84
N THR A 32 -1.64 -7.06 5.88
CA THR A 32 -2.09 -5.72 6.29
C THR A 32 -1.01 -4.67 6.10
N ASP A 33 0.24 -5.02 6.39
CA ASP A 33 1.39 -4.13 6.27
C ASP A 33 2.45 -4.82 5.41
N VAL A 34 3.15 -4.06 4.57
CA VAL A 34 4.34 -4.57 3.86
C VAL A 34 5.51 -4.50 4.84
N PRO A 35 6.19 -5.61 5.16
CA PRO A 35 7.31 -5.61 6.09
C PRO A 35 8.48 -4.80 5.52
N ASP A 36 9.23 -4.13 6.39
CA ASP A 36 10.38 -3.34 5.96
C ASP A 36 11.59 -4.27 5.68
N PRO A 37 12.03 -4.41 4.42
CA PRO A 37 13.09 -5.33 4.05
C PRO A 37 14.47 -4.87 4.56
N TYR A 38 14.62 -3.59 4.93
CA TYR A 38 15.84 -3.09 5.55
C TYR A 38 16.12 -3.78 6.89
N TYR A 39 15.06 -4.13 7.63
CA TYR A 39 15.18 -4.80 8.93
C TYR A 39 15.02 -6.32 8.82
N THR A 40 14.15 -6.82 7.95
CA THR A 40 13.90 -8.27 7.81
C THR A 40 14.90 -8.97 6.88
N GLY A 41 15.50 -8.22 5.95
CA GLY A 41 16.29 -8.77 4.85
C GLY A 41 15.47 -9.49 3.78
N ASN A 42 14.14 -9.59 3.92
CA ASN A 42 13.28 -10.35 3.02
C ASN A 42 12.72 -9.50 1.88
N PHE A 43 13.57 -9.17 0.91
CA PHE A 43 13.18 -8.39 -0.26
C PHE A 43 12.22 -9.13 -1.19
N GLN A 44 12.26 -10.46 -1.21
CA GLN A 44 11.38 -11.25 -2.08
C GLN A 44 9.93 -11.15 -1.64
N GLU A 45 9.66 -11.28 -0.34
CA GLU A 45 8.30 -11.10 0.20
C GLU A 45 7.78 -9.69 -0.11
N VAL A 46 8.60 -8.66 0.09
CA VAL A 46 8.21 -7.28 -0.24
C VAL A 46 7.91 -7.12 -1.72
N TYR A 47 8.71 -7.72 -2.59
CA TYR A 47 8.47 -7.70 -4.03
C TYR A 47 7.13 -8.35 -4.39
N ASP A 48 6.81 -9.51 -3.81
CA ASP A 48 5.57 -10.23 -4.08
C ASP A 48 4.35 -9.41 -3.64
N LEU A 49 4.37 -8.86 -2.42
CA LEU A 49 3.30 -8.02 -1.87
C LEU A 49 3.11 -6.72 -2.66
N VAL A 50 4.20 -6.06 -3.05
CA VAL A 50 4.15 -4.84 -3.85
C VAL A 50 3.61 -5.12 -5.25
N THR A 51 4.00 -6.24 -5.86
CA THR A 51 3.53 -6.64 -7.19
C THR A 51 2.03 -6.89 -7.19
N GLU A 52 1.52 -7.67 -6.23
CA GLU A 52 0.08 -7.90 -6.06
C GLU A 52 -0.67 -6.60 -5.82
N GLY A 53 -0.18 -5.80 -4.86
CA GLY A 53 -0.79 -4.53 -4.49
C GLY A 53 -0.86 -3.53 -5.65
N CYS A 54 0.21 -3.39 -6.43
CA CYS A 54 0.24 -2.51 -7.59
C CYS A 54 -0.78 -2.93 -8.66
N ALA A 55 -0.93 -4.23 -8.91
CA ALA A 55 -1.89 -4.73 -9.89
C ALA A 55 -3.34 -4.36 -9.50
N LYS A 56 -3.69 -4.49 -8.21
CA LYS A 56 -5.01 -4.11 -7.69
C LYS A 56 -5.21 -2.60 -7.65
N LEU A 57 -4.19 -1.84 -7.25
CA LEU A 57 -4.22 -0.38 -7.25
C LEU A 57 -4.47 0.18 -8.66
N VAL A 58 -3.78 -0.33 -9.68
CA VAL A 58 -4.00 0.11 -11.07
C VAL A 58 -5.43 -0.20 -11.50
N ALA A 59 -5.98 -1.36 -11.16
CA ALA A 59 -7.37 -1.69 -11.46
C ALA A 59 -8.36 -0.73 -10.76
N PHE A 60 -8.09 -0.38 -9.50
CA PHE A 60 -8.87 0.61 -8.75
C PHE A 60 -8.85 1.99 -9.41
N ILE A 61 -7.66 2.51 -9.75
CA ILE A 61 -7.50 3.82 -10.39
C ILE A 61 -8.21 3.84 -11.74
N ARG A 62 -8.05 2.79 -12.53
CA ARG A 62 -8.74 2.63 -13.83
C ARG A 62 -10.25 2.72 -13.68
N ASN A 63 -10.81 2.00 -12.71
CA ASN A 63 -12.23 2.03 -12.42
C ASN A 63 -12.71 3.43 -11.95
N GLU A 64 -11.96 4.10 -11.07
CA GLU A 64 -12.30 5.46 -10.63
C GLU A 64 -12.23 6.51 -11.74
N GLN A 65 -11.29 6.36 -12.68
CA GLN A 65 -11.08 7.30 -13.78
C GLN A 65 -11.87 6.93 -15.06
N GLY A 66 -12.56 5.78 -15.07
CA GLY A 66 -13.34 5.30 -16.21
C GLY A 66 -12.50 4.92 -17.44
N ILE A 67 -11.30 4.35 -17.23
CA ILE A 67 -10.34 3.95 -18.28
C ILE A 67 -9.94 2.47 -18.24
#